data_AF-A0A7V4E5H5-F1
#
_entry.id   AF-A0A7V4E5H5-F1
#
_cell.length_a   1.000
_cell.length_b   1.000
_cell.length_c   1.000
_cell.angle_alpha   90.00
_cell.angle_beta   90.00
_cell.angle_gamma   90.00
#
_symmetry.space_group_name_H-M   'P 1'
#
loop_
_entity.id
_entity.type
_entity.pdbx_description
1 polymer ?
#
loop_
_entity_poly.entity_id
_entity_poly.type
_entity_poly.pdbx_seq_one_letter_code
_entity_poly.pdbx_strand_id
1 'polypeptide(L)'
;MSSLVFCLVLLTQSDPWWAKDKVRHFATAYVLTKAAMQTGMEKKYSAGIVISLSVVKEIYDKKVKKTSFSFKDLLYDLGGVALSYWL
;
A
#
# COMPACT_ATOMS: atom_id res chain seq x y z
N MET A 1 -15.11 -21.16 15.39
CA MET A 1 -14.21 -21.77 14.37
C MET A 1 -14.16 -20.92 13.09
N SER A 2 -14.15 -19.58 13.19
CA SER A 2 -14.39 -18.71 12.01
C SER A 2 -13.22 -17.82 11.59
N SER A 3 -12.23 -17.58 12.48
CA SER A 3 -11.09 -16.70 12.14
C SER A 3 -10.03 -17.37 11.26
N LEU A 4 -9.86 -18.69 11.36
CA LEU A 4 -8.87 -19.44 10.57
C LEU A 4 -9.27 -19.56 9.10
N VAL A 5 -10.57 -19.73 8.83
CA VAL A 5 -11.10 -19.78 7.45
C VAL A 5 -10.95 -18.42 6.76
N PHE A 6 -11.16 -17.32 7.49
CA PHE A 6 -10.98 -15.97 6.95
C PHE A 6 -9.51 -15.67 6.60
N CYS A 7 -8.57 -16.17 7.41
CA CYS A 7 -7.13 -16.04 7.15
C CYS A 7 -6.68 -16.86 5.91
N LEU A 8 -7.25 -18.06 5.72
CA LEU A 8 -6.96 -18.91 4.56
C LEU A 8 -7.55 -18.37 3.26
N VAL A 9 -8.74 -17.75 3.29
CA VAL A 9 -9.37 -17.15 2.09
C VAL A 9 -8.63 -15.88 1.62
N LEU A 10 -7.91 -15.18 2.50
CA LEU A 10 -7.05 -14.05 2.10
C LEU A 10 -5.78 -14.52 1.36
N LEU A 11 -5.36 -15.78 1.55
CA LEU A 11 -4.16 -16.35 0.93
C LEU A 11 -4.38 -16.94 -0.47
N THR A 12 -5.64 -17.11 -0.91
CA THR A 12 -5.97 -17.89 -2.12
C THR A 12 -6.08 -17.08 -3.41
N GLN A 13 -5.98 -15.75 -3.38
CA GLN A 13 -5.90 -15.00 -4.63
C GLN A 13 -4.46 -14.98 -5.14
N SER A 14 -4.25 -15.43 -6.38
CA SER A 14 -2.93 -15.47 -7.02
C SER A 14 -2.41 -14.06 -7.24
N ASP A 15 -1.79 -13.49 -6.22
CA ASP A 15 -1.15 -12.18 -6.26
C ASP A 15 0.37 -12.35 -6.28
N PRO A 16 1.03 -12.28 -7.45
CA PRO A 16 2.45 -12.53 -7.56
C PRO A 16 3.27 -11.44 -6.88
N TRP A 17 4.29 -11.85 -6.12
CA TRP A 17 5.23 -10.94 -5.48
C TRP A 17 6.01 -10.08 -6.47
N TRP A 18 6.22 -10.57 -7.69
CA TRP A 18 7.06 -9.93 -8.72
C TRP A 18 6.24 -9.50 -9.92
N ALA A 19 5.15 -8.79 -9.68
CA ALA A 19 4.32 -8.22 -10.73
C ALA A 19 4.74 -6.78 -11.06
N LYS A 20 4.51 -6.34 -12.31
CA LYS A 20 4.64 -4.92 -12.70
C LYS A 20 3.77 -4.01 -11.83
N ASP A 21 2.67 -4.53 -11.33
CA ASP A 21 1.76 -3.81 -10.43
C ASP A 21 2.43 -3.44 -9.09
N LYS A 22 3.22 -4.36 -8.51
CA LYS A 22 3.98 -4.11 -7.27
C LYS A 22 5.00 -2.98 -7.41
N VAL A 23 5.65 -2.91 -8.57
CA VAL A 23 6.59 -1.82 -8.90
C VAL A 23 5.84 -0.49 -8.98
N ARG A 24 4.61 -0.47 -9.52
CA ARG A 24 3.79 0.75 -9.57
C ARG A 24 3.37 1.20 -8.18
N HIS A 25 2.97 0.28 -7.31
CA HIS A 25 2.65 0.55 -5.91
C HIS A 25 3.82 1.24 -5.20
N PHE A 26 4.99 0.59 -5.23
CA PHE A 26 6.23 1.14 -4.68
C PHE A 26 6.58 2.53 -5.24
N ALA A 27 6.60 2.67 -6.57
CA ALA A 27 6.98 3.92 -7.22
C ALA A 27 5.96 5.05 -6.94
N THR A 28 4.67 4.72 -6.92
CA THR A 28 3.60 5.69 -6.62
C THR A 28 3.73 6.20 -5.20
N ALA A 29 3.90 5.29 -4.23
CA ALA A 29 4.09 5.65 -2.83
C ALA A 29 5.37 6.46 -2.62
N TYR A 30 6.45 6.12 -3.33
CA TYR A 30 7.70 6.89 -3.31
C TYR A 30 7.49 8.32 -3.80
N VAL A 31 6.95 8.49 -5.02
CA VAL A 31 6.75 9.80 -5.64
C VAL A 31 5.78 10.65 -4.82
N LEU A 32 4.66 10.07 -4.35
CA LEU A 32 3.68 10.79 -3.52
C LEU A 32 4.31 11.28 -2.21
N THR A 33 5.12 10.45 -1.55
CA THR A 33 5.75 10.83 -0.28
C THR A 33 6.75 11.96 -0.51
N LYS A 34 7.61 11.86 -1.53
CA LYS A 34 8.54 12.94 -1.89
C LYS A 34 7.81 14.22 -2.29
N ALA A 35 6.76 14.13 -3.09
CA ALA A 35 5.95 15.28 -3.49
C ALA A 35 5.29 15.96 -2.28
N ALA A 36 4.74 15.17 -1.33
CA ALA A 36 4.18 15.69 -0.09
C ALA A 36 5.25 16.43 0.76
N MET A 37 6.46 15.87 0.87
CA MET A 37 7.57 16.53 1.59
C MET A 37 8.00 17.85 0.91
N GLN A 38 7.96 17.92 -0.42
CA GLN A 38 8.30 19.14 -1.17
C GLN A 38 7.32 20.29 -0.94
N THR A 39 6.11 20.02 -0.44
CA THR A 39 5.16 21.09 -0.05
C THR A 39 5.54 21.82 1.24
N GLY A 40 6.62 21.39 1.92
CA GLY A 40 7.04 21.92 3.23
C GLY A 40 6.43 21.17 4.41
N MET A 41 5.66 20.11 4.16
CA MET A 41 5.10 19.25 5.20
C MET A 41 6.19 18.40 5.87
N GLU A 42 6.13 18.24 7.19
CA GLU A 42 7.10 17.38 7.89
C GLU A 42 7.09 15.94 7.34
N LYS A 43 8.26 15.30 7.34
CA LYS A 43 8.44 13.93 6.83
C LYS A 43 7.42 12.95 7.44
N LYS A 44 7.18 13.05 8.76
CA LYS A 44 6.26 12.17 9.50
C LYS A 44 4.81 12.29 9.01
N TYR A 45 4.34 13.51 8.75
CA TYR A 45 2.98 13.75 8.25
C TYR A 45 2.85 13.35 6.79
N SER A 46 3.86 13.65 5.98
CA SER A 46 3.92 13.23 4.57
C SER A 46 3.81 11.71 4.44
N ALA A 47 4.63 10.97 5.19
CA ALA A 47 4.57 9.51 5.24
C ALA A 47 3.22 9.02 5.78
N GLY A 48 2.73 9.58 6.88
CA GLY A 48 1.45 9.20 7.49
C GLY A 48 0.25 9.35 6.54
N ILE A 49 0.21 10.43 5.76
CA ILE A 49 -0.84 10.66 4.76
C ILE A 49 -0.77 9.59 3.67
N VAL A 50 0.42 9.33 3.10
CA VAL A 50 0.56 8.34 2.02
C VAL A 50 0.23 6.93 2.51
N ILE A 51 0.69 6.54 3.70
CA ILE A 51 0.33 5.26 4.33
C ILE A 51 -1.19 5.13 4.51
N SER A 52 -1.83 6.21 5.00
CA SER A 52 -3.29 6.22 5.18
C SER A 52 -4.02 6.08 3.85
N LEU A 53 -3.56 6.76 2.81
CA LEU A 53 -4.10 6.63 1.45
C LEU A 53 -3.95 5.22 0.89
N SER A 54 -2.81 4.57 1.11
CA SER A 54 -2.58 3.16 0.71
C SER A 54 -3.56 2.21 1.39
N VAL A 55 -3.77 2.35 2.71
CA VAL A 55 -4.76 1.54 3.44
C VAL A 55 -6.19 1.79 2.91
N VAL A 56 -6.56 3.06 2.71
CA VAL A 56 -7.88 3.43 2.20
C VAL A 56 -8.10 2.89 0.78
N LYS A 57 -7.07 2.92 -0.09
CA LYS A 57 -7.13 2.34 -1.44
C LYS A 57 -7.46 0.84 -1.37
N GLU A 58 -6.77 0.07 -0.54
CA GLU A 58 -7.02 -1.37 -0.42
C GLU A 58 -8.41 -1.68 0.15
N ILE A 59 -8.90 -0.87 1.10
CA ILE A 59 -10.28 -0.97 1.60
C ILE A 59 -11.29 -0.62 0.49
N TYR A 60 -11.01 0.40 -0.31
CA TYR A 60 -11.84 0.83 -1.43
C TYR A 60 -11.90 -0.25 -2.52
N ASP A 61 -10.76 -0.82 -2.88
CA ASP A 61 -10.66 -1.90 -3.88
C ASP A 61 -11.46 -3.12 -3.41
N LYS A 62 -11.37 -3.47 -2.12
CA LYS A 62 -12.19 -4.51 -1.51
C LYS A 62 -13.70 -4.23 -1.56
N LYS A 63 -14.12 -3.03 -1.15
CA LYS A 63 -15.56 -2.70 -1.00
C LYS A 63 -16.24 -2.34 -2.31
N VAL A 64 -15.56 -1.59 -3.17
CA VAL A 64 -16.15 -0.96 -4.36
C VAL A 64 -15.81 -1.75 -5.62
N LYS A 65 -14.52 -2.07 -5.83
CA LYS A 65 -14.12 -2.85 -7.00
C LYS A 65 -14.38 -4.35 -6.82
N LYS A 66 -14.76 -4.78 -5.61
CA LYS A 66 -14.99 -6.18 -5.23
C LYS A 66 -13.77 -7.07 -5.51
N THR A 67 -12.58 -6.49 -5.53
CA THR A 67 -11.32 -7.22 -5.62
C THR A 67 -10.87 -7.65 -4.22
N SER A 68 -9.88 -8.53 -4.09
CA SER A 68 -9.34 -8.87 -2.77
C SER A 68 -8.42 -7.77 -2.26
N PHE A 69 -8.34 -7.65 -0.93
CA PHE A 69 -7.36 -6.82 -0.26
C PHE A 69 -5.98 -7.46 -0.41
N SER A 70 -5.00 -6.75 -0.97
CA SER A 70 -3.64 -7.25 -1.09
C SER A 70 -2.74 -6.68 -0.01
N PHE A 71 -2.33 -7.56 0.90
CA PHE A 71 -1.29 -7.22 1.85
C PHE A 71 0.07 -6.96 1.17
N LYS A 72 0.32 -7.57 0.01
CA LYS A 72 1.58 -7.39 -0.73
C LYS A 72 1.66 -5.98 -1.29
N ASP A 73 0.57 -5.47 -1.86
CA ASP A 73 0.52 -4.09 -2.35
C ASP A 73 0.81 -3.08 -1.25
N LEU A 74 0.23 -3.29 -0.06
CA LEU A 74 0.50 -2.46 1.10
C LEU A 74 1.98 -2.48 1.51
N LEU A 75 2.64 -3.64 1.47
CA LEU A 75 4.08 -3.75 1.77
C LEU A 75 4.93 -3.00 0.74
N TYR A 76 4.60 -3.07 -0.54
CA TYR A 76 5.31 -2.33 -1.58
C TYR A 76 5.12 -0.82 -1.43
N ASP A 77 3.91 -0.37 -1.09
CA ASP A 77 3.65 1.03 -0.76
C ASP A 77 4.50 1.49 0.44
N LEU A 78 4.52 0.71 1.53
CA LEU A 78 5.34 0.99 2.71
C LEU A 78 6.84 1.05 2.38
N GLY A 79 7.33 0.18 1.49
CA GLY A 79 8.70 0.22 1.01
C GLY A 79 9.03 1.53 0.29
N GLY A 80 8.12 2.00 -0.57
CA GLY A 80 8.28 3.27 -1.29
C GLY A 80 8.28 4.49 -0.36
N VAL A 81 7.38 4.50 0.63
CA VAL A 81 7.34 5.51 1.70
C VAL A 81 8.65 5.49 2.51
N ALA A 82 9.10 4.31 2.94
CA ALA A 82 10.31 4.16 3.74
C ALA A 82 11.56 4.66 2.99
N LEU A 83 11.70 4.30 1.71
CA LEU A 83 12.79 4.79 0.87
C LEU A 83 12.74 6.32 0.72
N SER A 84 11.56 6.89 0.53
CA SER A 84 11.38 8.35 0.44
C SER A 84 11.71 9.07 1.74
N TYR A 85 11.37 8.47 2.87
CA TYR A 85 11.60 9.01 4.20
C TYR A 85 13.10 9.02 4.53
N TRP A 86 13.81 7.96 4.14
CA TRP A 86 15.25 7.81 4.32
C TRP A 86 16.04 8.82 3.49
N LEU A 87 15.64 9.04 2.23
CA LEU A 87 16.26 10.00 1.31
C LEU A 87 15.81 11.46 1.55
#